data_AF-A0AAJ1XA55-F1
#
_entry.id   AF-A0AAJ1XA55-F1
#
_cell.length_a   1.000
_cell.length_b   1.000
_cell.length_c   1.000
_cell.angle_alpha   90.00
_cell.angle_beta   90.00
_cell.angle_gamma   90.00
#
_symmetry.space_group_name_H-M   'P 1'
#
loop_
_entity.id
_entity.type
_entity.pdbx_description
1 polymer ?
#
loop_
_entity_poly.entity_id
_entity_poly.type
_entity_poly.pdbx_seq_one_letter_code
_entity_poly.pdbx_strand_id
1 'polypeptide(L)'
;QDGSYSWHCPGHSGGVAFLKSPVGQMFHQFFGENMLRADVCNAVDELGQLLDHTGPVAESELNAARIFHADHCYFVTNGTSTSNKVVWHANVAAGDVVVVDRNCHKS
;
A
#
# COMPACT_ATOMS: atom_id res chain seq x y z
N GLN A 1 -12.31 7.66 -20.75
CA GLN A 1 -11.32 7.60 -21.84
C GLN A 1 -10.23 8.59 -21.45
N ASP A 2 -9.19 8.11 -20.77
CA ASP A 2 -7.92 8.83 -20.60
C ASP A 2 -6.84 7.74 -20.60
N GLY A 3 -6.49 7.31 -21.81
CA GLY A 3 -5.37 6.40 -22.06
C GLY A 3 -4.07 7.19 -22.26
N SER A 4 -3.87 8.26 -21.50
CA SER A 4 -2.67 9.09 -21.63
C SER A 4 -1.49 8.33 -21.03
N TYR A 5 -0.40 8.26 -21.79
CA TYR A 5 0.83 7.61 -21.39
C TYR A 5 1.27 8.14 -20.02
N SER A 6 1.44 7.22 -19.07
CA SER A 6 2.02 7.52 -17.76
C SER A 6 3.52 7.74 -17.92
N TRP A 7 3.94 9.00 -17.74
CA TRP A 7 5.35 9.43 -17.69
C TRP A 7 5.83 9.60 -16.24
N HIS A 8 5.28 8.82 -15.33
CA HIS A 8 5.68 8.72 -13.94
C HIS A 8 6.03 7.27 -13.59
N CYS A 9 6.43 7.02 -12.35
CA CYS A 9 6.60 5.64 -11.88
C CYS A 9 5.23 4.94 -11.77
N PRO A 10 5.15 3.62 -11.94
CA PRO A 10 6.22 2.67 -12.29
C PRO A 10 6.65 2.74 -13.77
N GLY A 11 7.94 2.55 -14.05
CA GLY A 11 8.53 2.69 -15.39
C GLY A 11 8.07 1.68 -16.44
N HIS A 12 7.19 0.73 -16.11
CA HIS A 12 6.52 -0.10 -17.10
C HIS A 12 5.31 0.58 -17.76
N SER A 13 4.90 1.75 -17.26
CA SER A 13 3.86 2.62 -17.82
C SER A 13 2.57 1.86 -18.18
N GLY A 14 1.93 1.26 -17.19
CA GLY A 14 0.70 0.49 -17.38
C GLY A 14 0.89 -0.86 -18.08
N GLY A 15 2.13 -1.31 -18.27
CA GLY A 15 2.47 -2.63 -18.78
C GLY A 15 3.15 -2.63 -20.16
N VAL A 16 3.28 -1.46 -20.78
CA VAL A 16 3.88 -1.27 -22.12
C VAL A 16 5.32 -1.80 -22.18
N ALA A 17 6.12 -1.61 -21.12
CA ALA A 17 7.49 -2.11 -21.12
C ALA A 17 7.57 -3.64 -21.15
N PHE A 18 6.63 -4.34 -20.52
CA PHE A 18 6.60 -5.81 -20.53
C PHE A 18 6.40 -6.38 -21.94
N LEU A 19 5.72 -5.64 -22.83
CA LEU A 19 5.53 -6.06 -24.22
C LEU A 19 6.82 -6.06 -25.05
N LYS A 20 7.94 -5.52 -24.54
CA LYS A 20 9.22 -5.40 -25.24
C LYS A 20 10.16 -6.60 -25.09
N SER A 21 9.81 -7.61 -24.27
CA SER A 21 10.58 -8.85 -24.15
C SER A 21 9.68 -10.09 -24.15
N PRO A 22 10.17 -11.26 -24.63
CA PRO A 22 9.38 -12.50 -24.59
C PRO A 22 8.93 -12.88 -23.17
N VAL A 23 9.80 -12.73 -22.17
CA VAL A 23 9.45 -13.00 -20.77
C VAL A 23 8.44 -12.00 -20.21
N GLY A 24 8.56 -10.73 -20.59
CA GLY A 24 7.60 -9.70 -20.20
C GLY A 24 6.22 -9.93 -20.82
N GLN A 25 6.15 -10.37 -22.08
CA GLN A 25 4.86 -10.71 -22.70
C GLN A 25 4.17 -11.87 -21.99
N MET A 26 4.92 -12.89 -21.55
CA MET A 26 4.37 -13.96 -20.71
C MET A 26 3.85 -13.43 -19.37
N PHE A 27 4.59 -12.53 -18.71
CA PHE A 27 4.16 -11.88 -17.47
C PHE A 27 2.87 -11.04 -17.68
N HIS A 28 2.83 -10.25 -18.74
CA HIS A 28 1.68 -9.43 -19.11
C HIS A 28 0.45 -10.28 -19.44
N GLN A 29 0.62 -11.40 -20.13
CA GLN A 29 -0.48 -12.32 -20.43
C GLN A 29 -0.98 -13.04 -19.16
N PHE A 30 -0.07 -13.40 -18.25
CA PHE A 30 -0.42 -14.10 -17.02
C PHE A 30 -1.24 -13.22 -16.06
N PHE A 31 -0.77 -12.00 -15.80
CA PHE A 31 -1.42 -11.09 -14.84
C PHE A 31 -2.52 -10.22 -15.45
N GLY A 32 -2.45 -9.96 -16.76
CA GLY A 32 -3.40 -9.14 -17.49
C GLY A 32 -3.16 -7.63 -17.36
N GLU A 33 -3.65 -6.89 -18.36
CA GLU A 33 -3.40 -5.44 -18.50
C GLU A 33 -3.99 -4.63 -17.34
N ASN A 34 -5.19 -4.94 -16.87
CA ASN A 34 -5.86 -4.16 -15.83
C ASN A 34 -5.08 -4.12 -14.52
N MET A 35 -4.41 -5.22 -14.13
CA MET A 35 -3.56 -5.24 -12.95
C MET A 35 -2.37 -4.28 -13.12
N LEU A 36 -1.71 -4.32 -14.28
CA LEU A 36 -0.54 -3.49 -14.57
C LEU A 36 -0.90 -2.02 -14.73
N ARG A 37 -2.12 -1.71 -15.19
CA ARG A 37 -2.63 -0.34 -15.26
C ARG A 37 -3.06 0.22 -13.91
N ALA A 38 -3.40 -0.64 -12.95
CA ALA A 38 -3.71 -0.24 -11.59
C ALA A 38 -2.43 0.00 -10.74
N ASP A 39 -1.27 -0.46 -11.21
CA ASP A 39 0.02 -0.18 -10.57
C ASP A 39 0.47 1.26 -10.89
N VAL A 40 0.12 2.17 -9.98
CA VAL A 40 0.35 3.61 -10.07
C VAL A 40 1.09 4.11 -8.83
N CYS A 41 1.65 5.31 -8.89
CA CYS A 41 2.37 5.92 -7.78
C CYS A 41 1.73 7.23 -7.32
N ASN A 42 2.39 7.88 -6.36
CA ASN A 42 2.05 9.19 -5.82
C ASN A 42 1.85 10.32 -6.85
N ALA A 43 2.23 10.14 -8.12
CA ALA A 43 2.03 11.14 -9.17
C ALA A 43 0.60 11.19 -9.73
N VAL A 44 -0.26 10.24 -9.34
CA VAL A 44 -1.69 10.25 -9.68
C VAL A 44 -2.45 10.93 -8.55
N ASP A 45 -2.50 12.26 -8.60
CA ASP A 45 -3.03 13.10 -7.52
C ASP A 45 -4.51 12.80 -7.20
N GLU A 46 -5.28 12.34 -8.18
CA GLU A 46 -6.70 12.02 -8.02
C GLU A 46 -6.96 10.88 -7.03
N LEU A 47 -5.97 10.03 -6.77
CA LEU A 47 -6.05 8.94 -5.80
C LEU A 47 -5.64 9.37 -4.38
N GLY A 48 -5.07 10.56 -4.22
CA GLY A 48 -4.50 11.02 -2.95
C GLY A 48 -3.20 10.29 -2.59
N GLN A 49 -2.76 10.48 -1.34
CA GLN A 49 -1.48 9.98 -0.86
C GLN A 49 -1.66 9.07 0.35
N LEU A 50 -1.08 7.86 0.28
CA LEU A 50 -1.14 6.88 1.36
C LEU A 50 -0.36 7.31 2.60
N LEU A 51 0.81 7.94 2.42
CA LEU A 51 1.68 8.33 3.54
C LEU A 51 1.23 9.63 4.21
N ASP A 52 0.61 10.54 3.45
CA ASP A 52 0.12 11.82 3.99
C ASP A 52 -1.36 11.74 4.41
N HIS A 53 -2.02 10.59 4.21
CA HIS A 53 -3.42 10.37 4.51
C HIS A 53 -4.33 11.45 3.87
N THR A 54 -4.30 11.54 2.54
CA THR A 54 -5.08 12.54 1.78
C THR A 54 -5.98 11.91 0.71
N GLY A 55 -7.00 12.66 0.29
CA GLY A 55 -7.89 12.28 -0.81
C GLY A 55 -8.67 10.98 -0.54
N PRO A 56 -8.98 10.20 -1.60
CA PRO A 56 -9.71 8.93 -1.49
C PRO A 56 -9.10 7.92 -0.52
N VAL A 57 -7.77 7.91 -0.34
CA VAL A 57 -7.12 7.02 0.63
C VAL A 57 -7.55 7.36 2.06
N ALA A 58 -7.54 8.65 2.43
CA ALA A 58 -7.98 9.10 3.76
C ALA A 58 -9.46 8.80 4.02
N GLU A 59 -10.31 9.03 3.01
CA GLU A 59 -11.74 8.72 3.09
C GLU A 59 -11.98 7.22 3.31
N SER A 60 -11.17 6.39 2.66
CA SER A 60 -11.22 4.93 2.84
C SER A 60 -10.80 4.51 4.25
N GLU A 61 -9.72 5.09 4.80
CA GLU A 61 -9.26 4.86 6.18
C GLU A 61 -10.32 5.29 7.21
N LEU A 62 -10.93 6.46 7.04
CA LEU A 62 -12.03 6.94 7.90
C LEU A 62 -13.26 6.03 7.83
N ASN A 63 -13.61 5.56 6.63
CA ASN A 63 -14.71 4.60 6.48
C ASN A 63 -14.40 3.25 7.14
N ALA A 64 -13.15 2.77 7.05
CA ALA A 64 -12.71 1.57 7.75
C ALA A 64 -12.79 1.77 9.28
N ALA A 65 -12.31 2.89 9.81
CA ALA A 65 -12.40 3.23 11.23
C ALA A 65 -13.85 3.19 11.72
N ARG A 66 -14.79 3.77 10.96
CA ARG A 66 -16.23 3.72 11.24
C ARG A 66 -16.78 2.28 11.27
N ILE A 67 -16.40 1.44 10.32
CA ILE A 67 -16.86 0.05 10.21
C ILE A 67 -16.32 -0.81 11.37
N PHE A 68 -15.05 -0.63 11.73
CA PHE A 68 -14.39 -1.39 12.79
C PHE A 68 -14.55 -0.77 14.18
N HIS A 69 -15.33 0.32 14.30
CA HIS A 69 -15.56 1.03 15.55
C HIS A 69 -14.26 1.47 16.26
N ALA A 70 -13.33 2.03 15.48
CA ALA A 70 -12.07 2.59 15.98
C ALA A 70 -12.05 4.12 15.78
N ASP A 71 -11.30 4.84 16.62
CA ASP A 71 -11.08 6.28 16.46
C ASP A 71 -10.29 6.57 15.17
N HIS A 72 -9.29 5.73 14.87
CA HIS A 72 -8.45 5.81 13.67
C HIS A 72 -8.17 4.41 13.12
N CYS A 73 -8.00 4.30 11.80
CA CYS A 73 -7.58 3.08 11.12
C CYS A 73 -6.49 3.43 10.09
N TYR A 74 -5.35 2.75 10.15
CA TYR A 74 -4.22 2.96 9.25
C TYR A 74 -4.02 1.76 8.35
N PHE A 75 -3.84 1.98 7.05
CA PHE A 75 -3.56 0.89 6.11
C PHE A 75 -2.07 0.55 6.07
N VAL A 76 -1.75 -0.70 6.41
CA VAL A 76 -0.38 -1.23 6.39
C VAL A 76 -0.26 -2.31 5.31
N THR A 77 0.59 -2.05 4.31
CA THR A 77 0.75 -2.91 3.13
C THR A 77 1.80 -4.02 3.29
N ASN A 78 2.51 -4.06 4.43
CA ASN A 78 3.55 -5.06 4.72
C ASN A 78 3.14 -6.06 5.83
N GLY A 79 1.83 -6.28 5.98
CA GLY A 79 1.25 -7.22 6.93
C GLY A 79 1.34 -6.81 8.41
N THR A 80 0.70 -7.60 9.27
CA THR A 80 0.59 -7.32 10.71
C THR A 80 1.93 -7.36 11.45
N SER A 81 2.94 -8.04 10.88
CA SER A 81 4.30 -8.02 11.42
C SER A 81 4.94 -6.63 11.37
N THR A 82 4.61 -5.80 10.37
CA THR A 82 5.01 -4.40 10.34
C THR A 82 4.09 -3.55 11.20
N SER A 83 2.77 -3.84 11.24
CA SER A 83 1.84 -3.14 12.13
C SER A 83 2.26 -3.21 13.59
N ASN A 84 2.67 -4.38 14.09
CA ASN A 84 3.19 -4.53 15.45
C ASN A 84 4.42 -3.66 15.70
N LYS A 85 5.33 -3.55 14.73
CA LYS A 85 6.53 -2.70 14.83
C LYS A 85 6.17 -1.22 14.84
N VAL A 86 5.19 -0.79 14.04
CA VAL A 86 4.68 0.59 14.06
C VAL A 86 4.15 0.93 15.45
N VAL A 87 3.29 0.07 16.01
CA VAL A 87 2.74 0.26 17.36
C VAL A 87 3.84 0.24 18.42
N TRP A 88 4.78 -0.70 18.34
CA TRP A 88 5.88 -0.83 19.29
C TRP A 88 6.78 0.42 19.29
N HIS A 89 7.27 0.82 18.12
CA HIS A 89 8.17 1.97 18.00
C HIS A 89 7.50 3.32 18.28
N ALA A 90 6.17 3.40 18.17
CA ALA A 90 5.41 4.58 18.55
C ALA A 90 5.22 4.72 20.08
N ASN A 91 5.23 3.62 20.83
CA ASN A 91 4.83 3.61 22.24
C ASN A 91 5.91 3.19 23.24
N VAL A 92 6.99 2.55 22.79
CA VAL A 92 8.01 1.96 23.68
C VAL A 92 9.38 2.57 23.43
N ALA A 93 10.00 3.09 24.49
CA ALA A 93 11.36 3.61 24.48
C ALA A 93 12.36 2.63 25.13
N ALA A 94 13.65 2.93 24.96
CA ALA A 94 14.71 2.14 25.57
C ALA A 94 14.65 2.25 27.11
N GLY A 95 14.58 1.09 27.79
CA GLY A 95 14.52 1.01 29.25
C GLY A 95 13.10 0.89 29.82
N ASP A 96 12.06 1.01 29.00
CA ASP A 96 10.68 0.81 29.43
C ASP A 96 10.41 -0.64 29.83
N VAL A 97 9.57 -0.81 30.85
CA VAL A 97 9.04 -2.11 31.26
C VAL A 97 7.68 -2.30 30.59
N VAL A 98 7.55 -3.38 29.82
CA VAL A 98 6.39 -3.67 28.99
C VAL A 98 5.81 -5.04 29.33
N VAL A 99 4.49 -5.12 29.41
CA VAL A 99 3.78 -6.40 29.59
C VAL A 99 3.57 -7.03 28.23
N VAL A 100 4.24 -8.15 27.99
CA VAL A 100 4.12 -8.93 26.74
C VAL A 100 3.50 -10.27 27.06
N ASP A 101 2.48 -10.65 26.30
CA ASP A 101 1.90 -11.99 26.40
C ASP A 101 2.96 -13.05 26.07
N ARG A 102 3.02 -14.12 26.86
CA ARG A 102 3.93 -15.24 26.65
C ARG A 102 3.72 -15.92 25.30
N ASN A 103 2.50 -15.90 24.79
CA ASN A 103 2.13 -16.51 23.51
C ASN A 103 2.17 -15.51 22.35
N CYS A 104 2.90 -14.40 22.48
CA CYS A 104 3.02 -13.42 21.41
C CYS A 104 3.63 -14.03 20.14
N HIS A 105 3.20 -13.53 18.99
CA HIS A 105 3.86 -13.85 17.72
C HIS A 105 5.28 -13.27 17.70
N LYS A 106 6.16 -13.84 16.86
CA LYS A 106 7.59 -13.45 16.77
C LYS A 106 7.86 -11.99 16.36
N SER A 107 6.85 -11.30 15.83
CA SER A 107 7.00 -10.07 15.03
C SER A 107 6.95 -8.80 15.85
#